data_AF-A0A8T4XSD8-F1
#
_entry.id   AF-A0A8T4XSD8-F1
#
_cell.length_a   1.000
_cell.length_b   1.000
_cell.length_c   1.000
_cell.angle_alpha   90.00
_cell.angle_beta   90.00
_cell.angle_gamma   90.00
#
_symmetry.space_group_name_H-M   'P 1'
#
loop_
_entity.id
_entity.type
_entity.pdbx_description
1 polymer ?
#
loop_
_entity_poly.entity_id
_entity_poly.type
_entity_poly.pdbx_seq_one_letter_code
_entity_poly.pdbx_strand_id
1 'polypeptide(L)' 'MEEFVRSPEGLELAALCLDCGYRLADHPRDLTRDQILFLTAALAYRSQQMEAARLAAEGVTRIVVTEED' A
#
# COMPACT_ATOMS: atom_id res chain seq x y z
N MET A 1 4.15 7.87 7.58
CA MET A 1 3.39 7.52 6.36
C MET A 1 3.03 6.04 6.35
N GLU A 2 4.01 5.14 6.48
CA GLU A 2 3.74 3.68 6.50
C GLU A 2 2.74 3.25 7.58
N GLU A 3 2.88 3.79 8.80
CA GLU A 3 1.94 3.54 9.90
C GLU A 3 0.50 3.93 9.52
N PHE A 4 0.33 5.11 8.91
CA PHE A 4 -0.98 5.56 8.45
C PHE A 4 -1.54 4.67 7.34
N VAL A 5 -0.74 4.27 6.35
CA VAL A 5 -1.20 3.35 5.27
C VAL A 5 -1.70 2.01 5.83
N ARG A 6 -1.15 1.55 6.96
CA ARG A 6 -1.56 0.29 7.62
C ARG A 6 -2.75 0.46 8.57
N SER A 7 -3.18 1.69 8.87
CA SER A 7 -4.38 1.96 9.66
C SER A 7 -5.66 1.64 8.87
N PRO A 8 -6.80 1.36 9.53
CA PRO A 8 -8.07 1.16 8.83
C PRO A 8 -8.43 2.29 7.87
N GLU A 9 -8.25 3.54 8.30
CA GLU A 9 -8.55 4.74 7.52
C GLU A 9 -7.62 4.86 6.31
N GLY A 10 -6.33 4.55 6.48
CA GLY A 10 -5.36 4.56 5.39
C GLY A 10 -5.63 3.46 4.36
N LEU A 11 -6.03 2.27 4.81
CA LEU A 11 -6.39 1.15 3.94
C LEU A 11 -7.66 1.46 3.13
N GLU A 12 -8.67 2.05 3.77
CA GLU A 12 -9.90 2.47 3.08
C GLU A 12 -9.58 3.53 2.02
N LEU A 13 -8.81 4.57 2.37
CA LEU A 13 -8.42 5.60 1.41
C LEU A 13 -7.56 5.03 0.28
N ALA A 14 -6.69 4.07 0.57
CA ALA A 14 -5.87 3.40 -0.44
C ALA A 14 -6.74 2.60 -1.42
N ALA A 15 -7.73 1.86 -0.93
CA ALA A 15 -8.69 1.13 -1.76
C ALA A 15 -9.52 2.09 -2.63
N LEU A 16 -9.99 3.20 -2.06
CA LEU A 16 -10.70 4.22 -2.84
C LEU A 16 -9.83 4.75 -3.99
N CYS A 17 -8.57 5.11 -3.70
CA CYS A 17 -7.68 5.67 -4.72
C CYS A 17 -7.26 4.65 -5.79
N LEU A 18 -6.85 3.45 -5.37
CA LEU A 18 -6.20 2.47 -6.25
C LEU A 18 -7.19 1.52 -6.93
N ASP A 19 -8.37 1.27 -6.33
CA ASP A 19 -9.38 0.35 -6.86
C ASP A 19 -10.61 1.05 -7.41
N CYS A 20 -11.07 2.08 -6.71
CA CYS A 20 -12.34 2.72 -7.02
C CYS A 20 -12.17 3.97 -7.89
N GLY A 21 -10.93 4.32 -8.27
CA GLY A 21 -10.62 5.48 -9.09
C GLY A 21 -10.88 6.83 -8.41
N TYR A 22 -10.94 6.85 -7.07
CA TYR A 22 -11.05 8.09 -6.31
C TYR A 22 -9.81 8.96 -6.53
N ARG A 23 -10.01 10.26 -6.77
CA ARG A 23 -8.94 11.20 -7.07
C ARG A 23 -8.71 12.13 -5.87
N LEU A 24 -7.47 12.18 -5.38
CA LEU A 24 -7.07 13.10 -4.30
C LEU A 24 -6.94 14.56 -4.78
N ALA A 25 -6.84 14.76 -6.09
CA ALA A 25 -6.80 16.05 -6.74
C ALA A 25 -7.35 15.94 -8.18
N ASP A 26 -7.85 17.04 -8.74
CA ASP A 26 -8.43 17.04 -10.09
C ASP A 26 -7.38 16.82 -11.19
N HIS A 27 -6.17 17.33 -10.99
CA HIS A 27 -5.03 17.14 -11.89
C HIS A 27 -3.81 16.63 -11.10
N PRO A 28 -2.98 15.71 -11.66
CA PRO A 28 -1.82 15.15 -10.95
C PRO A 28 -0.81 16.20 -10.44
N ARG A 29 -0.71 17.34 -11.13
CA ARG A 29 0.17 18.46 -10.74
C ARG A 29 -0.24 19.14 -9.43
N ASP A 30 -1.50 18.97 -9.03
CA ASP A 30 -2.08 19.61 -7.85
C ASP A 30 -1.93 18.70 -6.62
N LEU A 31 -1.35 17.50 -6.78
CA LEU A 31 -1.07 16.61 -5.67
C LEU A 31 -0.01 17.23 -4.76
N THR A 32 -0.33 17.28 -3.47
CA THR A 32 0.64 17.68 -2.46
C THR A 32 1.69 16.58 -2.29
N ARG A 33 2.85 16.95 -1.74
CA ARG A 33 3.91 15.98 -1.43
C ARG A 33 3.39 14.83 -0.55
N ASP A 34 2.54 15.12 0.43
CA ASP A 34 2.01 14.11 1.34
C ASP A 34 1.04 13.14 0.64
N GLN A 35 0.22 13.65 -0.30
CA GLN A 35 -0.65 12.81 -1.13
C GLN A 35 0.18 11.89 -2.05
N ILE A 36 1.26 12.41 -2.65
CA ILE A 36 2.18 11.60 -3.47
C ILE A 36 2.84 10.52 -2.61
N LEU A 37 3.35 10.88 -1.43
CA LEU A 37 3.96 9.92 -0.51
C LEU A 37 2.98 8.86 -0.04
N PHE A 38 1.73 9.24 0.24
CA PHE A 38 0.67 8.32 0.59
C PHE A 38 0.39 7.33 -0.54
N LEU A 39 0.15 7.81 -1.77
CA LEU A 39 -0.13 6.96 -2.92
C LEU A 39 1.03 5.97 -3.20
N THR A 40 2.27 6.45 -3.08
CA THR A 40 3.46 5.62 -3.27
C THR A 40 3.56 4.53 -2.22
N ALA A 41 3.37 4.88 -0.94
CA ALA A 41 3.40 3.92 0.17
C ALA A 41 2.24 2.92 0.10
N ALA A 42 1.03 3.38 -0.26
CA ALA A 42 -0.15 2.56 -0.46
C ALA A 42 0.06 1.53 -1.58
N LEU A 43 0.61 1.96 -2.71
CA LEU A 43 0.93 1.06 -3.83
C LEU A 43 1.99 0.03 -3.45
N ALA A 44 3.04 0.44 -2.74
CA ALA A 44 4.10 -0.46 -2.28
C ALA A 44 3.55 -1.52 -1.31
N TYR A 45 2.76 -1.09 -0.30
CA TYR A 45 2.11 -2.00 0.64
C TYR A 45 1.20 -3.00 -0.07
N ARG A 46 0.42 -2.53 -1.04
CA ARG A 46 -0.48 -3.40 -1.80
C ARG A 46 0.26 -4.42 -2.67
N SER A 47 1.37 -4.01 -3.27
CA SER A 47 2.23 -4.92 -4.05
C SER A 47 2.81 -6.02 -3.16
N GLN A 48 3.25 -5.67 -1.94
CA GLN A 48 3.71 -6.65 -0.94
C GLN A 48 2.60 -7.64 -0.55
N GLN A 49 1.38 -7.15 -0.30
CA GLN A 49 0.23 -7.99 0.03
C GLN A 49 -0.15 -8.94 -1.11
N MET A 50 -0.12 -8.48 -2.36
CA MET A 50 -0.39 -9.32 -3.52
C MET A 50 0.67 -10.42 -3.68
N GLU A 51 1.94 -10.09 -3.49
CA GLU A 51 3.01 -11.08 -3.55
C GLU A 51 2.91 -12.10 -2.41
N ALA A 52 2.62 -11.65 -1.18
CA ALA A 52 2.38 -12.55 -0.06
C ALA A 52 1.19 -13.50 -0.32
N ALA A 53 0.09 -12.97 -0.87
CA ALA A 53 -1.08 -13.76 -1.23
C ALA A 53 -0.78 -14.78 -2.35
N ARG A 54 0.02 -14.38 -3.35
CA ARG A 54 0.48 -15.28 -4.44
C ARG A 54 1.30 -16.44 -3.87
N LEU A 55 2.28 -16.15 -3.04
CA LEU A 55 3.14 -17.17 -2.41
C LEU A 55 2.35 -18.12 -1.50
N ALA A 56 1.39 -17.58 -0.73
CA ALA A 56 0.50 -18.38 0.09
C ALA A 56 -0.37 -19.34 -0.76
N ALA A 57 -0.89 -18.86 -1.89
CA ALA A 57 -1.67 -19.68 -2.83
C ALA A 57 -0.82 -20.78 -3.51
N GLU A 58 0.47 -20.53 -3.72
CA GLU A 58 1.44 -21.50 -4.27
C GLU A 58 1.92 -22.53 -3.22
N GLY A 59 1.47 -22.45 -1.97
CA GLY A 59 1.89 -23.34 -0.89
C GLY A 59 3.35 -23.16 -0.47
N VAL A 60 3.95 -22.01 -0.81
CA VAL A 60 5.37 -21.71 -0.52
C VAL A 60 5.48 -21.02 0.84
N THR A 61 5.92 -21.76 1.86
CA THR A 61 6.23 -21.18 3.17
C THR A 61 7.60 -20.49 3.14
N ARG A 62 7.66 -19.15 3.17
CA ARG A 62 8.92 -18.42 3.39
C ARG A 62 9.17 -18.26 4.89
N ILE A 63 10.26 -18.86 5.38
CA ILE A 63 10.78 -18.58 6.71
C ILE A 63 11.55 -17.26 6.61
N VAL A 64 10.98 -16.18 7.14
CA VAL A 64 11.65 -14.88 7.26
C VAL A 64 12.36 -14.88 8.61
N VAL A 65 13.68 -15.09 8.59
CA VAL A 65 14.53 -14.87 9.77
C VAL A 65 14.79 -13.38 9.83
N THR A 66 14.19 -12.69 10.79
CA THR A 66 14.58 -11.33 11.16
C THR A 66 15.70 -11.46 12.19
N GLU A 67 16.92 -11.08 11.82
CA GLU A 67 17.99 -10.83 12.80
C GLU A 67 17.61 -9.55 13.55
N GLU A 68 17.31 -9.69 14.85
CA GLU A 68 17.19 -8.55 15.77
C GLU A 68 18.62 -8.10 16.11
N ASP A 69 19.02 -6.92 15.63
CA ASP A 69 20.23 -6.19 16.06
C ASP A 69 20.01 -5.49 17.42
#